data_AF-A0A3M8FYK9-F1
#
_entry.id   AF-A0A3M8FYK9-F1
#
_cell.length_a   1.000
_cell.length_b   1.000
_cell.length_c   1.000
_cell.angle_alpha   90.00
_cell.angle_beta   90.00
_cell.angle_gamma   90.00
#
_symmetry.space_group_name_H-M   'P 1'
#
loop_
_entity.id
_entity.type
_entity.pdbx_description
1 polymer ?
#
loop_
_entity_poly.entity_id
_entity_poly.type
_entity_poly.pdbx_seq_one_letter_code
_entity_poly.pdbx_strand_id
1 'polypeptide(L)'
;MNLTNKLNFSLTKKRLVLIGKKLSTTQLYTKALPALIAFSFSPFLFFNPFDASDDPYSYLIRDTYSDVELQRKSLIAEGDSIYSLAQIPYLVLTESGEPYTGVQKTYSKETDRHVGTNIYVDGLIVHLKIFDEGGTGTQTLDTFYDAQKTKKISTRFYQNGTLSSEMIFSSPDHDGKRLSRFWHPDGYLRSVMISEQGDFRSKTSELINYDPEGNVEFHERYLNGELLEKIK
;
A
#
# COMPACT_ATOMS: atom_id res chain seq x y z
N MET A 1 23.85 -60.35 -6.35
CA MET A 1 24.22 -59.21 -7.21
C MET A 1 24.38 -57.99 -6.33
N ASN A 2 25.61 -57.47 -6.26
CA ASN A 2 26.02 -56.40 -5.35
C ASN A 2 26.81 -55.41 -6.20
N LEU A 3 26.35 -54.17 -6.35
CA LEU A 3 27.08 -53.08 -7.01
C LEU A 3 26.70 -51.75 -6.36
N THR A 4 27.19 -51.54 -5.13
CA THR A 4 27.37 -50.19 -4.56
C THR A 4 28.65 -49.59 -5.14
N ASN A 5 28.50 -48.54 -5.97
CA ASN A 5 29.63 -47.74 -6.44
C ASN A 5 30.21 -46.91 -5.28
N LYS A 6 31.44 -47.24 -4.87
CA LYS A 6 32.25 -46.41 -3.98
C LYS A 6 32.80 -45.23 -4.78
N LEU A 7 32.33 -44.03 -4.49
CA LEU A 7 32.94 -42.79 -4.98
C LEU A 7 34.35 -42.65 -4.39
N ASN A 8 35.33 -42.42 -5.27
CA ASN A 8 36.76 -42.45 -4.97
C ASN A 8 37.24 -41.08 -4.45
N PHE A 9 37.37 -40.93 -3.12
CA PHE A 9 37.77 -39.70 -2.42
C PHE A 9 39.25 -39.30 -2.57
N SER A 10 40.04 -40.03 -3.37
CA SER A 10 41.47 -39.79 -3.59
C SER A 10 41.76 -38.48 -4.36
N LEU A 11 40.86 -38.07 -5.25
CA LEU A 11 41.07 -36.91 -6.14
C LEU A 11 40.80 -35.55 -5.49
N THR A 12 40.01 -35.48 -4.41
CA THR A 12 39.65 -34.22 -3.74
C THR A 12 40.72 -33.73 -2.78
N LYS A 13 41.47 -34.64 -2.14
CA LYS A 13 42.49 -34.28 -1.14
C LYS A 13 43.71 -33.59 -1.77
N LYS A 14 44.14 -34.02 -2.97
CA LYS A 14 45.27 -33.37 -3.69
C LYS A 14 44.94 -31.95 -4.16
N ARG A 15 43.69 -31.65 -4.52
CA ARG A 15 43.27 -30.30 -4.95
C ARG A 15 43.16 -29.31 -3.78
N LEU A 16 42.65 -29.75 -2.63
CA LEU A 16 42.60 -28.92 -1.41
C LEU A 16 44.00 -28.59 -0.85
N VAL A 17 44.93 -29.55 -0.90
CA VAL A 17 46.31 -29.34 -0.42
C VAL A 17 47.11 -28.40 -1.34
N LEU A 18 46.80 -28.35 -2.64
CA LEU A 18 47.44 -27.42 -3.58
C LEU A 18 46.93 -25.98 -3.44
N ILE A 19 45.70 -25.78 -2.97
CA ILE A 19 45.16 -24.44 -2.67
C ILE A 19 45.74 -23.91 -1.34
N GLY A 20 46.07 -24.80 -0.39
CA GLY A 20 46.57 -24.41 0.94
C GLY A 20 48.06 -24.03 1.05
N LYS A 21 48.85 -24.04 -0.04
CA LYS A 21 50.32 -23.85 0.05
C LYS A 21 50.89 -22.55 -0.52
N LYS A 22 50.07 -21.54 -0.85
CA LYS A 22 50.59 -20.23 -1.28
C LYS A 22 49.75 -19.04 -0.82
N LEU A 23 49.46 -18.95 0.48
CA LEU A 23 48.99 -17.70 1.08
C LEU A 23 49.84 -17.41 2.31
N SER A 24 50.62 -16.33 2.25
CA SER A 24 51.37 -15.86 3.42
C SER A 24 50.37 -15.44 4.50
N THR A 25 50.71 -15.69 5.76
CA THR A 25 49.90 -15.36 6.94
C THR A 25 49.50 -13.88 7.00
N THR A 26 50.25 -12.99 6.35
CA THR A 26 49.95 -11.54 6.21
C THR A 26 48.82 -11.22 5.21
N GLN A 27 48.53 -12.09 4.24
CA GLN A 27 47.43 -11.89 3.27
C GLN A 27 46.07 -12.39 3.77
N LEU A 28 46.05 -13.34 4.73
CA LEU A 28 44.82 -13.84 5.33
C LEU A 28 44.11 -12.75 6.17
N TYR A 29 44.88 -11.96 6.93
CA TYR A 29 44.32 -10.94 7.81
C TYR A 29 43.84 -9.67 7.08
N THR A 30 44.42 -9.33 5.94
CA THR A 30 44.08 -8.09 5.21
C THR A 30 42.95 -8.26 4.20
N LYS A 31 42.65 -9.48 3.74
CA LYS A 31 41.62 -9.72 2.72
C LYS A 31 40.51 -10.69 3.13
N ALA A 32 40.73 -11.62 4.06
CA ALA A 32 39.68 -12.56 4.48
C ALA A 32 38.86 -12.06 5.68
N LEU A 33 39.44 -11.24 6.56
CA LEU A 33 38.73 -10.68 7.72
C LEU A 33 37.61 -9.68 7.32
N PRO A 34 37.78 -8.78 6.34
CA PRO A 34 36.70 -7.91 5.88
C PRO A 34 35.55 -8.70 5.22
N ALA A 35 35.88 -9.78 4.51
CA ALA A 35 34.89 -10.63 3.86
C ALA A 35 34.07 -11.47 4.85
N LEU A 36 34.67 -11.92 5.95
CA LEU A 36 33.97 -12.61 7.04
C LEU A 36 33.06 -11.66 7.84
N ILE A 37 33.49 -10.41 8.06
CA ILE A 37 32.63 -9.36 8.65
C ILE A 37 31.45 -9.04 7.71
N ALA A 38 31.69 -8.94 6.40
CA ALA A 38 30.63 -8.71 5.41
C ALA A 38 29.59 -9.85 5.34
N PHE A 39 29.99 -11.11 5.59
CA PHE A 39 29.06 -12.24 5.66
C PHE A 39 28.34 -12.37 7.00
N SER A 40 28.91 -11.89 8.12
CA SER A 40 28.21 -11.89 9.41
C SER A 40 27.12 -10.81 9.55
N PHE A 41 27.08 -9.82 8.66
CA PHE A 41 26.00 -8.82 8.60
C PHE A 41 24.86 -9.20 7.63
N SER A 42 24.93 -10.36 6.95
CA SER A 42 23.91 -10.75 5.96
C SER A 42 22.55 -11.24 6.50
N PRO A 43 22.35 -11.62 7.78
CA PRO A 43 20.99 -11.90 8.25
C PRO A 43 20.17 -10.63 8.50
N PHE A 44 20.79 -9.45 8.60
CA PHE A 44 20.10 -8.19 8.88
C PHE A 44 19.66 -7.41 7.64
N LEU A 45 20.03 -7.87 6.43
CA LEU A 45 19.61 -7.25 5.17
C LEU A 45 18.29 -7.84 4.60
N PHE A 46 17.65 -8.77 5.31
CA PHE A 46 16.32 -9.29 4.97
C PHE A 46 15.19 -8.84 5.91
N PHE A 47 15.50 -7.99 6.88
CA PHE A 47 14.49 -7.15 7.51
C PHE A 47 14.56 -5.78 6.84
N ASN A 48 13.90 -5.64 5.70
CA ASN A 48 13.32 -4.36 5.35
C ASN A 48 12.05 -4.25 6.21
N PRO A 49 12.03 -3.51 7.33
CA PRO A 49 10.76 -3.00 7.79
C PRO A 49 10.31 -2.07 6.68
N PHE A 50 9.40 -2.58 5.84
CA PHE A 50 8.57 -1.87 4.89
C PHE A 50 8.88 -0.36 4.84
N ASP A 51 9.55 0.09 3.78
CA ASP A 51 9.83 1.50 3.56
C ASP A 51 8.48 2.21 3.58
N ALA A 52 8.19 2.86 4.71
CA ALA A 52 6.90 3.46 4.97
C ALA A 52 6.59 4.53 3.91
N SER A 53 7.58 5.04 3.17
CA SER A 53 7.46 6.20 2.28
C SER A 53 6.40 6.11 1.17
N ASP A 54 5.91 4.92 0.82
CA ASP A 54 4.86 4.75 -0.20
C ASP A 54 3.42 4.75 0.35
N ASP A 55 3.23 4.80 1.67
CA ASP A 55 1.91 5.04 2.28
C ASP A 55 1.74 6.57 2.52
N PRO A 56 0.69 7.23 1.98
CA PRO A 56 0.42 8.63 2.30
C PRO A 56 0.19 8.90 3.81
N TYR A 57 0.09 7.85 4.64
CA TYR A 57 0.02 7.91 6.11
C TYR A 57 1.31 7.45 6.83
N SER A 58 2.41 7.31 6.10
CA SER A 58 3.71 6.82 6.59
C SER A 58 4.32 7.55 7.78
N TYR A 59 4.02 8.83 7.93
CA TYR A 59 4.45 9.63 9.07
C TYR A 59 3.78 9.18 10.38
N LEU A 60 2.61 8.54 10.34
CA LEU A 60 1.98 7.94 11.52
C LEU A 60 2.69 6.66 11.97
N ILE A 61 3.41 5.96 11.08
CA ILE A 61 3.90 4.60 11.35
C ILE A 61 5.15 4.60 12.26
N ARG A 62 5.97 5.67 12.24
CA ARG A 62 7.21 5.71 13.04
C ARG A 62 6.92 5.88 14.54
N ASP A 63 5.95 6.73 14.88
CA ASP A 63 5.68 7.15 16.25
C ASP A 63 4.44 6.49 16.86
N THR A 64 4.02 5.34 16.31
CA THR A 64 2.88 4.59 16.81
C THR A 64 3.18 3.10 17.01
N TYR A 65 2.34 2.44 17.80
CA TYR A 65 2.28 0.99 17.94
C TYR A 65 0.83 0.51 17.82
N SER A 66 0.62 -0.78 17.55
CA SER A 66 -0.74 -1.35 17.44
C SER A 66 -1.01 -2.37 18.53
N ASP A 67 -2.28 -2.55 18.90
CA ASP A 67 -2.70 -3.57 19.87
C ASP A 67 -2.61 -5.01 19.35
N VAL A 68 -2.53 -5.18 18.02
CA VAL A 68 -2.34 -6.45 17.36
C VAL A 68 -1.20 -6.36 16.36
N GLU A 69 -0.25 -7.29 16.46
CA GLU A 69 0.82 -7.47 15.48
C GLU A 69 0.30 -8.21 14.25
N LEU A 70 0.43 -7.57 13.07
CA LEU A 70 -0.07 -8.08 11.81
C LEU A 70 1.02 -7.98 10.74
N GLN A 71 1.10 -9.00 9.89
CA GLN A 71 2.00 -9.04 8.75
C GLN A 71 1.30 -8.45 7.52
N ARG A 72 2.06 -7.86 6.60
CA ARG A 72 1.55 -7.35 5.33
C ARG A 72 2.20 -8.10 4.17
N LYS A 73 1.37 -8.70 3.32
CA LYS A 73 1.81 -9.34 2.08
C LYS A 73 1.45 -8.44 0.91
N SER A 74 2.45 -7.90 0.22
CA SER A 74 2.22 -7.15 -1.03
C SER A 74 1.53 -8.05 -2.06
N LEU A 75 0.53 -7.51 -2.74
CA LEU A 75 -0.11 -8.14 -3.89
C LEU A 75 0.29 -7.50 -5.21
N ILE A 76 1.00 -6.37 -5.17
CA ILE A 76 1.50 -5.66 -6.34
C ILE A 76 2.84 -6.27 -6.73
N ALA A 77 3.00 -6.67 -8.00
CA ALA A 77 4.25 -7.19 -8.51
C ALA A 77 5.28 -6.06 -8.69
N GLU A 78 6.57 -6.41 -8.65
CA GLU A 78 7.66 -5.46 -8.89
C GLU A 78 7.57 -4.92 -10.33
N GLY A 79 7.21 -3.65 -10.49
CA GLY A 79 6.98 -3.00 -11.78
C GLY A 79 5.52 -2.69 -12.12
N ASP A 80 4.56 -3.20 -11.34
CA ASP A 80 3.16 -2.78 -11.45
C ASP A 80 3.00 -1.34 -10.95
N SER A 81 2.17 -0.57 -11.64
CA SER A 81 1.88 0.81 -11.27
C SER A 81 1.07 0.87 -9.98
N ILE A 82 1.72 1.34 -8.90
CA ILE A 82 1.06 1.69 -7.63
C ILE A 82 -0.04 2.75 -7.79
N TYR A 83 -0.10 3.42 -8.95
CA TYR A 83 -1.09 4.45 -9.26
C TYR A 83 -2.46 3.89 -9.67
N SER A 84 -2.61 2.57 -9.78
CA SER A 84 -3.93 1.96 -9.96
C SER A 84 -4.69 1.95 -8.63
N LEU A 85 -5.40 3.04 -8.35
CA LEU A 85 -6.15 3.23 -7.10
C LEU A 85 -7.19 2.13 -6.81
N ALA A 86 -7.62 1.40 -7.86
CA ALA A 86 -8.56 0.28 -7.77
C ALA A 86 -7.90 -1.04 -7.29
N GLN A 87 -6.57 -1.16 -7.39
CA GLN A 87 -5.86 -2.36 -6.96
C GLN A 87 -5.83 -2.47 -5.44
N ILE A 88 -5.73 -3.72 -4.99
CA ILE A 88 -5.53 -4.05 -3.58
C ILE A 88 -4.02 -4.13 -3.37
N PRO A 89 -3.41 -3.19 -2.64
CA PRO A 89 -1.96 -3.12 -2.56
C PRO A 89 -1.35 -4.25 -1.71
N TYR A 90 -2.06 -4.69 -0.67
CA TYR A 90 -1.59 -5.70 0.26
C TYR A 90 -2.77 -6.46 0.90
N LEU A 91 -2.45 -7.64 1.42
CA LEU A 91 -3.27 -8.37 2.40
C LEU A 91 -2.64 -8.27 3.78
N VAL A 92 -3.48 -8.09 4.78
CA VAL A 92 -3.09 -8.12 6.20
C VAL A 92 -3.30 -9.52 6.75
N LEU A 93 -2.26 -10.09 7.32
CA LEU A 93 -2.21 -11.47 7.81
C LEU A 93 -1.90 -11.50 9.31
N THR A 94 -2.35 -12.54 9.99
CA THR A 94 -1.91 -12.89 11.35
C THR A 94 -0.46 -13.37 11.33
N GLU A 95 0.14 -13.55 12.50
CA GLU A 95 1.46 -14.20 12.63
C GLU A 95 1.51 -15.61 12.04
N SER A 96 0.40 -16.34 12.04
CA SER A 96 0.30 -17.67 11.43
C SER A 96 0.19 -17.63 9.90
N GLY A 97 0.10 -16.44 9.30
CA GLY A 97 -0.03 -16.24 7.86
C GLY A 97 -1.45 -16.28 7.31
N GLU A 98 -2.47 -16.33 8.17
CA GLU A 98 -3.88 -16.36 7.75
C GLU A 98 -4.44 -14.94 7.57
N PRO A 99 -5.37 -14.70 6.62
CA PRO A 99 -5.99 -13.39 6.46
C PRO A 99 -6.69 -12.90 7.73
N TYR A 100 -6.36 -11.68 8.16
CA TYR A 100 -6.88 -11.13 9.41
C TYR A 100 -8.30 -10.57 9.25
N THR A 101 -9.20 -10.94 10.15
CA THR A 101 -10.53 -10.33 10.30
C THR A 101 -10.66 -9.83 11.73
N GLY A 102 -10.88 -8.53 11.89
CA GLY A 102 -10.95 -7.92 13.21
C GLY A 102 -10.65 -6.42 13.19
N VAL A 103 -10.41 -5.90 14.39
CA VAL A 103 -10.13 -4.49 14.63
C VAL A 103 -8.70 -4.36 15.13
N GLN A 104 -7.92 -3.51 14.47
CA GLN A 104 -6.60 -3.08 14.94
C GLN A 104 -6.69 -1.63 15.37
N LYS A 105 -6.27 -1.34 16.60
CA LYS A 105 -6.14 0.02 17.11
C LYS A 105 -4.68 0.41 17.12
N THR A 106 -4.43 1.67 16.79
CA THR A 106 -3.10 2.27 16.73
C THR A 106 -3.00 3.38 17.77
N TYR A 107 -1.89 3.39 18.50
CA TYR A 107 -1.63 4.29 19.63
C TYR A 107 -0.32 5.04 19.42
N SER A 108 -0.27 6.30 19.84
CA SER A 108 0.97 7.08 19.88
C SER A 108 1.95 6.50 20.90
N LYS A 109 3.22 6.31 20.53
CA LYS A 109 4.27 5.86 21.46
C LYS A 109 4.60 6.90 22.52
N GLU A 110 4.44 8.19 22.20
CA GLU A 110 4.77 9.29 23.10
C GLU A 110 3.71 9.47 24.20
N THR A 111 2.45 9.39 23.82
CA THR A 111 1.32 9.75 24.70
C THR A 111 0.45 8.56 25.11
N ASP A 112 0.72 7.37 24.58
CA ASP A 112 -0.09 6.16 24.72
C ASP A 112 -1.56 6.32 24.26
N ARG A 113 -1.82 7.39 23.51
CA ARG A 113 -3.17 7.78 23.11
C ARG A 113 -3.61 7.04 21.85
N HIS A 114 -4.87 6.61 21.82
CA HIS A 114 -5.48 6.03 20.62
C HIS A 114 -5.59 7.08 19.49
N VAL A 115 -4.90 6.82 18.37
CA VAL A 115 -4.81 7.73 17.21
C VAL A 115 -5.53 7.20 15.98
N GLY A 116 -5.81 5.90 15.90
CA GLY A 116 -6.49 5.34 14.74
C GLY A 116 -7.05 3.94 14.96
N THR A 117 -8.04 3.59 14.16
CA THR A 117 -8.67 2.28 14.12
C THR A 117 -8.77 1.80 12.68
N ASN A 118 -8.30 0.59 12.41
CA ASN A 118 -8.51 -0.13 11.17
C ASN A 118 -9.46 -1.30 11.42
N ILE A 119 -10.40 -1.54 10.50
CA ILE A 119 -11.23 -2.75 10.49
C ILE A 119 -10.88 -3.54 9.24
N TYR A 120 -10.57 -4.81 9.44
CA TYR A 120 -10.20 -5.74 8.38
C TYR A 120 -11.22 -6.86 8.25
N VAL A 121 -11.46 -7.29 7.01
CA VAL A 121 -12.25 -8.48 6.66
C VAL A 121 -11.47 -9.26 5.62
N ASP A 122 -11.08 -10.49 5.96
CA ASP A 122 -10.26 -11.39 5.14
C ASP A 122 -8.96 -10.73 4.67
N GLY A 123 -8.30 -10.01 5.58
CA GLY A 123 -7.05 -9.29 5.33
C GLY A 123 -7.19 -7.99 4.54
N LEU A 124 -8.42 -7.60 4.17
CA LEU A 124 -8.70 -6.36 3.44
C LEU A 124 -9.22 -5.28 4.38
N ILE A 125 -8.68 -4.07 4.26
CA ILE A 125 -9.16 -2.92 5.04
C ILE A 125 -10.51 -2.45 4.49
N VAL A 126 -11.55 -2.50 5.33
CA VAL A 126 -12.89 -2.02 4.95
C VAL A 126 -13.22 -0.67 5.58
N HIS A 127 -12.53 -0.32 6.67
CA HIS A 127 -12.74 0.93 7.39
C HIS A 127 -11.44 1.38 8.06
N LEU A 128 -11.15 2.68 7.95
CA LEU A 128 -10.11 3.38 8.69
C LEU A 128 -10.75 4.59 9.37
N LYS A 129 -10.41 4.84 10.63
CA LYS A 129 -10.78 6.05 11.37
C LYS A 129 -9.56 6.63 12.08
N ILE A 130 -9.40 7.95 12.01
CA ILE A 130 -8.30 8.69 12.63
C ILE A 130 -8.87 9.65 13.67
N PHE A 131 -8.16 9.81 14.80
CA PHE A 131 -8.58 10.62 15.93
C PHE A 131 -7.61 11.78 16.21
N ASP A 132 -8.13 12.98 16.47
CA ASP A 132 -7.35 14.11 16.98
C ASP A 132 -6.94 13.90 18.45
N GLU A 133 -6.16 14.83 19.00
CA GLU A 133 -5.70 14.83 20.40
C GLU A 133 -6.80 14.70 21.45
N GLY A 134 -8.00 15.22 21.16
CA GLY A 134 -9.17 15.11 22.03
C GLY A 134 -9.90 13.77 21.94
N GLY A 135 -9.47 12.85 21.06
CA GLY A 135 -10.14 11.59 20.80
C GLY A 135 -11.36 11.72 19.88
N THR A 136 -11.52 12.86 19.22
CA THR A 136 -12.59 13.09 18.24
C THR A 136 -12.17 12.53 16.88
N GLY A 137 -13.07 11.80 16.22
CA GLY A 137 -12.81 11.25 14.89
C GLY A 137 -12.78 12.35 13.84
N THR A 138 -11.62 12.60 13.23
CA THR A 138 -11.44 13.68 12.25
C THR A 138 -11.51 13.21 10.82
N GLN A 139 -11.09 11.97 10.56
CA GLN A 139 -11.08 11.39 9.22
C GLN A 139 -11.59 9.96 9.27
N THR A 140 -12.31 9.56 8.24
CA THR A 140 -12.77 8.18 8.07
C THR A 140 -12.69 7.81 6.60
N LEU A 141 -12.25 6.59 6.31
CA LEU A 141 -12.19 6.04 4.97
C LEU A 141 -12.90 4.68 4.97
N ASP A 142 -13.98 4.56 4.21
CA ASP A 142 -14.60 3.27 3.91
C ASP A 142 -14.11 2.78 2.56
N THR A 143 -13.78 1.49 2.46
CA THR A 143 -13.37 0.86 1.21
C THR A 143 -14.30 -0.29 0.86
N PHE A 144 -14.79 -0.30 -0.37
CA PHE A 144 -15.69 -1.31 -0.89
C PHE A 144 -15.00 -2.12 -1.98
N TYR A 145 -15.25 -3.42 -1.98
CA TYR A 145 -14.66 -4.37 -2.91
C TYR A 145 -15.74 -5.04 -3.76
N ASP A 146 -15.33 -5.63 -4.88
CA ASP A 146 -16.23 -6.46 -5.67
C ASP A 146 -16.60 -7.76 -4.94
N ALA A 147 -17.58 -8.49 -5.45
CA ALA A 147 -18.08 -9.71 -4.82
C ALA A 147 -16.99 -10.78 -4.63
N GLN A 148 -15.99 -10.81 -5.52
CA GLN A 148 -14.86 -11.74 -5.46
C GLN A 148 -13.66 -11.20 -4.67
N LYS A 149 -13.74 -9.97 -4.15
CA LYS A 149 -12.67 -9.29 -3.40
C LYS A 149 -11.33 -9.20 -4.14
N THR A 150 -11.38 -9.07 -5.46
CA THR A 150 -10.21 -8.97 -6.34
C THR A 150 -9.79 -7.53 -6.59
N LYS A 151 -10.71 -6.57 -6.47
CA LYS A 151 -10.47 -5.15 -6.69
C LYS A 151 -11.35 -4.27 -5.81
N LYS A 152 -10.91 -3.04 -5.55
CA LYS A 152 -11.74 -2.01 -4.96
C LYS A 152 -12.75 -1.52 -6.00
N ILE A 153 -14.00 -1.35 -5.61
CA ILE A 153 -15.07 -0.77 -6.44
C ILE A 153 -15.27 0.71 -6.12
N SER A 154 -15.13 1.08 -4.84
CA SER A 154 -15.19 2.47 -4.41
C SER A 154 -14.51 2.70 -3.08
N THR A 155 -14.21 3.97 -2.81
CA THR A 155 -13.81 4.47 -1.48
C THR A 155 -14.64 5.69 -1.13
N ARG A 156 -14.97 5.84 0.16
CA ARG A 156 -15.64 7.03 0.71
C ARG A 156 -14.78 7.65 1.79
N PHE A 157 -14.51 8.94 1.65
CA PHE A 157 -13.75 9.71 2.60
C PHE A 157 -14.67 10.68 3.32
N TYR A 158 -14.66 10.62 4.65
CA TYR A 158 -15.41 11.49 5.52
C TYR A 158 -14.45 12.36 6.32
N GLN A 159 -14.82 13.62 6.47
CA GLN A 159 -14.11 14.58 7.30
C GLN A 159 -15.04 15.07 8.39
N ASN A 160 -14.62 14.91 9.65
CA ASN A 160 -15.42 15.22 10.84
C ASN A 160 -16.83 14.60 10.79
N GLY A 161 -16.93 13.36 10.33
CA GLY A 161 -18.18 12.60 10.20
C GLY A 161 -19.05 12.95 8.99
N THR A 162 -18.68 13.96 8.19
CA THR A 162 -19.42 14.32 6.97
C THR A 162 -18.74 13.75 5.74
N LEU A 163 -19.51 13.16 4.81
CA LEU A 163 -18.96 12.66 3.55
C LEU A 163 -18.37 13.84 2.77
N SER A 164 -17.09 13.75 2.45
CA SER A 164 -16.34 14.81 1.76
C SER A 164 -16.04 14.40 0.32
N SER A 165 -15.67 13.15 0.09
CA SER A 165 -15.51 12.62 -1.27
C SER A 165 -15.81 11.12 -1.37
N GLU A 166 -16.14 10.70 -2.59
CA GLU A 166 -16.37 9.32 -2.98
C GLU A 166 -15.67 9.10 -4.32
N MET A 167 -14.87 8.05 -4.41
CA MET A 167 -14.25 7.63 -5.65
C MET A 167 -14.82 6.28 -6.04
N ILE A 168 -15.41 6.19 -7.22
CA ILE A 168 -15.90 4.96 -7.83
C ILE A 168 -14.92 4.62 -8.95
N PHE A 169 -14.23 3.49 -8.83
CA PHE A 169 -13.10 3.18 -9.70
C PHE A 169 -13.51 2.77 -11.11
N SER A 170 -14.72 2.23 -11.27
CA SER A 170 -15.31 1.89 -12.56
C SER A 170 -16.83 2.01 -12.47
N SER A 171 -17.38 3.04 -13.10
CA SER A 171 -18.82 3.31 -13.13
C SER A 171 -19.45 2.67 -14.37
N PRO A 172 -20.47 1.80 -14.22
CA PRO A 172 -21.18 1.23 -15.37
C PRO A 172 -21.95 2.29 -16.17
N ASP A 173 -22.36 3.38 -15.53
CA ASP A 173 -23.12 4.47 -16.15
C ASP A 173 -22.24 5.41 -17.01
N HIS A 174 -20.91 5.25 -16.92
CA HIS A 174 -19.93 6.05 -17.64
C HIS A 174 -18.91 5.16 -18.36
N ASP A 175 -19.36 4.09 -19.02
CA ASP A 175 -18.52 3.20 -19.83
C ASP A 175 -17.28 2.64 -19.09
N GLY A 176 -17.43 2.39 -17.78
CA GLY A 176 -16.36 1.87 -16.93
C GLY A 176 -15.31 2.90 -16.50
N LYS A 177 -15.53 4.20 -16.79
CA LYS A 177 -14.69 5.31 -16.33
C LYS A 177 -14.75 5.50 -14.83
N ARG A 178 -13.78 6.22 -14.29
CA ARG A 178 -13.75 6.58 -12.88
C ARG A 178 -14.67 7.78 -12.64
N LEU A 179 -15.40 7.73 -11.53
CA LEU A 179 -16.28 8.81 -11.08
C LEU A 179 -15.81 9.28 -9.70
N SER A 180 -15.50 10.56 -9.57
CA SER A 180 -15.20 11.21 -8.29
C SER A 180 -16.29 12.21 -7.96
N ARG A 181 -16.85 12.10 -6.78
CA ARG A 181 -17.86 13.00 -6.25
C ARG A 181 -17.29 13.72 -5.03
N PHE A 182 -17.59 15.01 -4.93
CA PHE A 182 -17.17 15.85 -3.81
C PHE A 182 -18.39 16.55 -3.23
N TRP A 183 -18.43 16.67 -1.92
CA TRP A 183 -19.53 17.28 -1.19
C TRP A 183 -19.06 18.52 -0.43
N HIS A 184 -19.98 19.44 -0.23
CA HIS A 184 -19.82 20.55 0.69
C HIS A 184 -19.92 20.07 2.15
N PRO A 185 -19.41 20.84 3.13
CA PRO A 185 -19.53 20.50 4.55
C PRO A 185 -20.98 20.40 5.07
N ASP A 186 -21.94 20.97 4.36
CA ASP A 186 -23.38 20.89 4.66
C ASP A 186 -24.04 19.62 4.07
N GLY A 187 -23.28 18.80 3.32
CA GLY A 187 -23.73 17.54 2.75
C GLY A 187 -24.31 17.65 1.34
N TYR A 188 -24.36 18.83 0.72
CA TYR A 188 -24.77 18.96 -0.68
C TYR A 188 -23.66 18.57 -1.63
N LEU A 189 -24.03 17.99 -2.78
CA LEU A 189 -23.07 17.62 -3.81
C LEU A 189 -22.46 18.88 -4.41
N ARG A 190 -21.15 19.02 -4.31
CA ARG A 190 -20.40 20.16 -4.84
C ARG A 190 -19.99 19.93 -6.27
N SER A 191 -19.43 18.76 -6.56
CA SER A 191 -18.90 18.49 -7.88
C SER A 191 -18.80 17.02 -8.22
N VAL A 192 -18.85 16.76 -9.52
CA VAL A 192 -18.69 15.45 -10.13
C VAL A 192 -17.60 15.55 -11.18
N MET A 193 -16.63 14.64 -11.11
CA MET A 193 -15.55 14.52 -12.08
C MET A 193 -15.54 13.11 -12.66
N ILE A 194 -15.52 13.03 -13.99
CA ILE A 194 -15.42 11.77 -14.73
C ILE A 194 -14.06 11.74 -15.41
N SER A 195 -13.27 10.73 -15.11
CA SER A 195 -11.93 10.56 -15.69
C SER A 195 -11.73 9.16 -16.27
N GLU A 196 -10.87 9.05 -17.26
CA GLU A 196 -10.40 7.74 -17.72
C GLU A 196 -9.70 6.98 -16.58
N GLN A 197 -9.56 5.65 -16.75
CA GLN A 197 -8.74 4.85 -15.84
C GLN A 197 -7.26 5.28 -15.97
N GLY A 198 -6.69 5.84 -14.90
CA GLY A 198 -5.31 6.32 -14.87
C GLY A 198 -5.11 7.59 -14.04
N ASP A 199 -4.10 8.39 -14.38
CA ASP A 199 -3.75 9.65 -13.71
C ASP A 199 -4.91 10.68 -13.72
N PHE A 200 -5.16 11.26 -12.54
CA PHE A 200 -6.28 12.14 -12.22
C PHE A 200 -6.22 13.50 -12.94
N ARG A 201 -5.01 14.00 -13.26
CA ARG A 201 -4.86 15.39 -13.75
C ARG A 201 -4.89 15.51 -15.28
N SER A 202 -4.50 14.47 -16.00
CA SER A 202 -4.31 14.51 -17.45
C SER A 202 -5.47 13.90 -18.25
N LYS A 203 -6.44 13.27 -17.57
CA LYS A 203 -7.52 12.50 -18.22
C LYS A 203 -8.92 12.77 -17.69
N THR A 204 -9.14 13.92 -17.06
CA THR A 204 -10.51 14.39 -16.83
C THR A 204 -11.19 14.51 -18.18
N SER A 205 -12.36 13.89 -18.30
CA SER A 205 -13.20 13.95 -19.50
C SER A 205 -14.41 14.86 -19.29
N GLU A 206 -14.87 15.00 -18.05
CA GLU A 206 -16.04 15.81 -17.72
C GLU A 206 -15.95 16.30 -16.27
N LEU A 207 -16.35 17.54 -16.04
CA LEU A 207 -16.43 18.19 -14.74
C LEU A 207 -17.75 18.97 -14.64
N ILE A 208 -18.50 18.69 -13.59
CA ILE A 208 -19.76 19.37 -13.27
C ILE A 208 -19.63 19.94 -11.86
N ASN A 209 -19.88 21.24 -11.68
CA ASN A 209 -19.99 21.86 -10.36
C ASN A 209 -21.39 22.35 -10.12
N TYR A 210 -21.79 22.29 -8.85
CA TYR A 210 -23.11 22.65 -8.37
C TYR A 210 -22.99 23.72 -7.28
N ASP A 211 -23.98 24.60 -7.21
CA ASP A 211 -24.16 25.52 -6.09
C ASP A 211 -24.75 24.77 -4.87
N PRO A 212 -24.83 25.40 -3.68
CA PRO A 212 -25.43 24.78 -2.50
C PRO A 212 -26.91 24.40 -2.66
N GLU A 213 -27.63 25.02 -3.60
CA GLU A 213 -29.02 24.68 -3.96
C GLU A 213 -29.12 23.47 -4.91
N GLY A 214 -27.99 22.98 -5.43
CA GLY A 214 -27.90 21.85 -6.35
C GLY A 214 -28.08 22.21 -7.83
N ASN A 215 -28.08 23.50 -8.19
CA ASN A 215 -28.07 23.92 -9.58
C ASN A 215 -26.66 23.82 -10.15
N VAL A 216 -26.55 23.44 -11.42
CA VAL A 216 -25.25 23.42 -12.12
C VAL A 216 -24.72 24.86 -12.23
N GLU A 217 -23.58 25.16 -11.62
CA GLU A 217 -22.86 26.43 -11.81
C GLU A 217 -22.11 26.43 -13.14
N PHE A 218 -21.39 25.34 -13.42
CA PHE A 218 -20.71 25.13 -14.70
C PHE A 218 -20.59 23.65 -15.04
N HIS A 219 -20.50 23.40 -16.34
CA HIS A 219 -20.34 22.05 -16.89
C HIS A 219 -19.37 22.09 -18.06
N GLU A 220 -18.25 21.39 -17.92
CA GLU A 220 -17.16 21.40 -18.87
C GLU A 220 -16.77 19.97 -19.28
N ARG A 221 -16.45 19.82 -20.56
CA ARG A 221 -15.89 18.59 -21.11
C ARG A 221 -14.49 18.81 -21.63
N TYR A 222 -13.69 17.77 -21.51
CA TYR A 222 -12.26 17.82 -21.74
C TYR A 222 -11.83 16.66 -22.63
N LEU A 223 -10.85 16.90 -23.48
CA LEU A 223 -10.19 15.88 -24.28
C LEU A 223 -8.68 16.00 -24.04
N ASN A 224 -8.07 14.94 -23.48
CA ASN A 224 -6.65 14.91 -23.14
C ASN A 224 -6.19 16.07 -22.23
N GLY A 225 -7.06 16.49 -21.30
CA GLY A 225 -6.80 17.59 -20.37
C GLY A 225 -7.05 18.98 -20.95
N GLU A 226 -7.36 19.11 -22.23
CA GLU A 226 -7.74 20.39 -22.85
C GLU A 226 -9.26 20.55 -22.83
N LEU A 227 -9.74 21.76 -22.51
CA LEU A 227 -11.16 22.09 -22.53
C LEU A 227 -11.69 21.97 -23.97
N LEU A 228 -12.62 21.05 -24.17
CA LEU A 228 -13.30 20.83 -25.45
C LEU A 228 -14.52 21.75 -25.59
N GLU A 229 -15.39 21.75 -24.57
CA GLU A 229 -16.63 22.51 -24.59
C GLU A 229 -17.05 22.95 -23.18
N LYS A 230 -17.67 24.15 -23.10
CA LYS A 230 -18.45 24.60 -21.95
C LYS A 230 -19.93 24.42 -22.29
N ILE A 231 -20.60 23.53 -21.57
CA ILE A 231 -22.03 23.26 -21.73
C ILE A 231 -22.85 24.33 -21.00
N LYS A 232 -22.35 24.79 -19.86
CA LYS A 232 -22.90 25.90 -19.06
C LYS A 232 -21.76 26.70 -18.44
#